data_AF-A0A0R3NHC4-F1
#
_entry.id   AF-A0A0R3NHC4-F1
#
_cell.length_a   1.000
_cell.length_b   1.000
_cell.length_c   1.000
_cell.angle_alpha   90.00
_cell.angle_beta   90.00
_cell.angle_gamma   90.00
#
_symmetry.space_group_name_H-M   'P 1'
#
loop_
_entity.id
_entity.type
_entity.pdbx_description
1 polymer ?
#
loop_
_entity_poly.entity_id
_entity_poly.type
_entity_poly.pdbx_seq_one_letter_code
_entity_poly.pdbx_strand_id
1 'polypeptide(L)'
;MKLSKLPDRTPVKLSTTLTPNLAARLRDYADLYAETYGTREEVADLVPFMLEAFLDGDADFRRASRAGGAKDPMIGTPRRSLNNQSTEKEPGESSSKSKEPSYRPH
;
A
#
# COMPACT_ATOMS: atom_id res chain seq x y z
N MET A 1 16.50 9.03 -25.47
CA MET A 1 15.76 8.93 -24.19
C MET A 1 15.38 7.47 -23.99
N LYS A 2 15.83 6.91 -22.87
CA LYS A 2 15.91 5.47 -22.58
C LYS A 2 14.58 4.99 -22.01
N LEU A 3 13.72 4.43 -22.86
CA LEU A 3 12.71 3.50 -22.37
C LEU A 3 13.47 2.26 -21.91
N SER A 4 13.67 2.14 -20.60
CA SER A 4 14.12 0.88 -19.99
C SER A 4 13.13 -0.21 -20.40
N LYS A 5 13.65 -1.40 -20.72
CA LYS A 5 12.89 -2.56 -21.20
C LYS A 5 11.62 -2.71 -20.36
N LEU A 6 10.48 -2.74 -21.05
CA LEU A 6 9.18 -2.97 -20.42
C LEU A 6 9.29 -4.21 -19.53
N PRO A 7 8.71 -4.19 -18.31
CA PRO A 7 8.71 -5.35 -17.44
C PRO A 7 8.12 -6.54 -18.19
N ASP A 8 8.62 -7.74 -17.88
CA ASP A 8 8.10 -8.95 -18.48
C ASP A 8 6.62 -9.09 -18.10
N ARG A 9 5.74 -9.00 -19.11
CA ARG A 9 4.29 -9.15 -18.97
C ARG A 9 3.84 -10.52 -19.43
N THR A 10 4.77 -11.47 -19.64
CA THR A 10 4.43 -12.81 -20.10
C THR A 10 3.59 -13.49 -19.03
N PRO A 11 2.32 -13.86 -19.31
CA PRO A 11 1.50 -14.56 -18.34
C PRO A 11 2.13 -15.91 -18.03
N VAL A 12 2.30 -16.20 -16.74
CA VAL A 12 2.82 -17.48 -16.25
C VAL A 12 1.65 -18.40 -15.98
N LYS A 13 1.60 -19.57 -16.64
CA LYS A 13 0.57 -20.58 -16.40
C LYS A 13 0.82 -21.28 -15.07
N LEU A 14 -0.18 -21.29 -14.20
CA LEU A 14 -0.16 -21.95 -12.90
C LEU A 14 -1.24 -23.04 -12.85
N SER A 15 -0.84 -24.27 -12.51
CA SER A 15 -1.75 -25.41 -12.35
C SER A 15 -1.96 -25.71 -10.88
N THR A 16 -3.21 -25.64 -10.40
CA THR A 16 -3.58 -25.92 -9.00
C THR A 16 -4.81 -26.80 -8.90
N THR A 17 -4.83 -27.67 -7.90
CA THR A 17 -6.01 -28.47 -7.55
C THR A 17 -6.84 -27.77 -6.50
N LEU A 18 -8.14 -27.63 -6.73
CA LEU A 18 -9.08 -27.03 -5.79
C LEU A 18 -9.86 -28.12 -5.05
N THR A 19 -10.23 -27.85 -3.79
CA THR A 19 -11.19 -28.72 -3.09
C THR A 19 -12.58 -28.59 -3.71
N PRO A 20 -13.43 -29.63 -3.65
CA PRO A 20 -14.77 -29.57 -4.24
C PRO A 20 -15.62 -28.42 -3.71
N ASN A 21 -15.50 -28.12 -2.41
CA ASN A 21 -16.20 -27.01 -1.77
C ASN A 21 -15.76 -25.65 -2.36
N LEU A 22 -14.45 -25.43 -2.50
CA LEU A 22 -13.95 -24.19 -3.10
C LEU A 22 -14.39 -24.05 -4.55
N ALA A 23 -14.34 -25.14 -5.33
CA ALA A 23 -14.79 -25.14 -6.72
C ALA A 23 -16.29 -24.80 -6.84
N ALA A 24 -17.14 -25.30 -5.93
CA ALA A 24 -18.57 -24.96 -5.92
C ALA A 24 -18.79 -23.47 -5.65
N ARG A 25 -18.19 -22.93 -4.59
CA ARG A 25 -18.33 -21.51 -4.24
C ARG A 25 -17.83 -20.56 -5.33
N LEU A 26 -16.78 -20.95 -6.06
CA LEU A 26 -16.27 -20.15 -7.17
C LEU A 26 -17.25 -20.11 -8.36
N ARG A 27 -17.97 -21.22 -8.61
CA ARG A 27 -19.03 -21.25 -9.63
C ARG A 27 -20.21 -20.37 -9.22
N ASP A 28 -20.66 -20.48 -7.98
CA ASP A 28 -21.74 -19.64 -7.45
C ASP A 28 -21.39 -18.15 -7.56
N TYR A 29 -20.12 -17.81 -7.27
CA TYR A 29 -19.63 -16.45 -7.43
C TYR A 29 -19.64 -16.00 -8.90
N ALA A 30 -19.24 -16.87 -9.84
CA ALA A 30 -19.27 -16.55 -11.27
C ALA A 30 -20.70 -16.33 -11.79
N ASP A 31 -21.68 -17.10 -11.30
CA ASP A 31 -23.09 -16.89 -11.62
C ASP A 31 -23.58 -15.53 -11.05
N LEU A 32 -23.24 -15.19 -9.81
CA LEU A 32 -23.55 -13.88 -9.22
C LEU A 32 -22.89 -12.72 -9.98
N TYR A 33 -21.65 -12.90 -10.44
CA TYR A 33 -20.95 -11.92 -11.26
C TYR A 33 -21.69 -11.67 -12.58
N ALA A 34 -22.15 -12.75 -13.24
CA ALA A 34 -22.93 -12.66 -14.46
C ALA A 34 -24.28 -11.97 -14.25
N GLU A 35 -24.96 -12.23 -13.14
CA GLU A 35 -26.20 -11.52 -12.77
C GLU A 35 -25.96 -10.03 -12.54
N THR A 36 -24.83 -9.68 -11.93
CA THR A 36 -24.51 -8.28 -11.57
C THR A 36 -24.08 -7.46 -12.79
N TYR A 37 -23.29 -8.04 -13.69
CA TYR A 37 -22.63 -7.32 -14.79
C TYR A 37 -23.16 -7.70 -16.18
N GLY A 38 -24.05 -8.69 -16.27
CA GLY A 38 -24.65 -9.15 -17.53
C GLY A 38 -23.73 -10.01 -18.40
N THR A 39 -22.49 -10.25 -17.97
CA THR A 39 -21.48 -11.03 -18.71
C THR A 39 -21.07 -12.26 -17.92
N ARG A 40 -21.24 -13.44 -18.52
CA ARG A 40 -20.79 -14.71 -17.94
C ARG A 40 -19.31 -14.90 -18.23
N GLU A 41 -18.48 -14.74 -17.20
CA GLU A 41 -17.05 -15.06 -17.24
C GLU A 41 -16.80 -16.44 -16.62
N GLU A 42 -15.79 -17.16 -17.12
CA GLU A 42 -15.39 -18.41 -16.49
C GLU A 42 -14.65 -18.18 -15.18
N VAL A 43 -14.75 -19.12 -14.25
CA VAL A 43 -13.99 -19.09 -12.99
C VAL A 43 -12.49 -18.92 -13.25
N ALA A 44 -11.96 -19.55 -14.30
CA ALA A 44 -10.55 -19.46 -14.67
C ALA A 44 -10.10 -18.03 -15.01
N ASP A 45 -11.00 -17.24 -15.59
CA ASP A 45 -10.72 -15.85 -15.99
C ASP A 45 -10.89 -14.88 -14.81
N LEU A 46 -11.78 -15.21 -13.86
CA LEU A 46 -11.99 -14.41 -12.66
C LEU A 46 -10.90 -14.60 -11.59
N VAL A 47 -10.34 -15.82 -11.49
CA VAL A 47 -9.35 -16.18 -10.44
C VAL A 47 -8.15 -15.24 -10.41
N PRO A 48 -7.50 -14.85 -11.53
CA PRO A 48 -6.40 -13.89 -11.51
C PRO A 48 -6.76 -12.56 -10.84
N PHE A 49 -7.92 -11.97 -11.19
CA PHE A 49 -8.38 -10.70 -10.61
C PHE A 49 -8.75 -10.82 -9.13
N MET A 50 -9.36 -11.95 -8.74
CA MET A 50 -9.64 -12.24 -7.33
C MET A 50 -8.37 -12.32 -6.50
N LEU A 51 -7.32 -12.97 -7.03
CA LEU A 51 -6.03 -13.10 -6.35
C LEU A 51 -5.31 -11.76 -6.24
N GLU A 52 -5.34 -10.94 -7.30
CA GLU A 52 -4.77 -9.59 -7.27
C GLU A 52 -5.46 -8.73 -6.20
N ALA A 53 -6.80 -8.68 -6.20
CA ALA A 53 -7.58 -7.95 -5.19
C ALA A 53 -7.32 -8.46 -3.77
N PHE A 54 -7.14 -9.78 -3.59
CA PHE A 54 -6.77 -10.36 -2.30
C PHE A 54 -5.39 -9.88 -1.82
N LEU A 55 -4.38 -9.90 -2.68
CA LEU A 55 -3.02 -9.46 -2.34
C LEU A 55 -2.96 -7.95 -2.06
N ASP A 56 -3.74 -7.14 -2.78
CA ASP A 56 -3.87 -5.70 -2.52
C ASP A 56 -4.53 -5.41 -1.18
N GLY A 57 -5.49 -6.26 -0.78
CA GLY A 57 -6.18 -6.17 0.51
C GLY A 57 -5.31 -6.56 1.71
N ASP A 58 -4.29 -7.41 1.51
CA ASP A 58 -3.44 -7.92 2.59
C ASP A 58 -2.40 -6.86 3.03
N ALA A 59 -2.66 -6.20 4.16
CA ALA A 59 -1.79 -5.18 4.71
C ALA A 59 -0.42 -5.70 5.16
N ASP A 60 -0.36 -6.92 5.69
CA ASP A 60 0.89 -7.52 6.16
C ASP A 60 1.74 -7.96 4.98
N PHE A 61 1.13 -8.54 3.94
CA PHE A 61 1.80 -8.78 2.66
C PHE A 61 2.38 -7.49 2.08
N ARG A 62 1.59 -6.41 2.01
CA ARG A 62 2.07 -5.11 1.49
C ARG A 62 3.17 -4.47 2.34
N ARG A 63 3.17 -4.68 3.66
CA ARG A 63 4.25 -4.21 4.54
C ARG A 63 5.53 -5.01 4.31
N ALA A 64 5.42 -6.32 4.20
CA ALA A 64 6.54 -7.22 3.92
C ALA A 64 7.12 -7.01 2.52
N SER A 65 6.30 -6.79 1.49
CA SER A 65 6.77 -6.55 0.12
C SER A 65 7.59 -5.25 0.00
N ARG A 66 7.16 -4.19 0.69
CA ARG A 66 7.89 -2.91 0.77
C ARG A 66 9.20 -3.00 1.56
N ALA A 67 9.25 -3.84 2.59
CA ALA A 67 10.46 -4.05 3.39
C ALA A 67 11.45 -5.04 2.73
N GLY A 68 10.95 -5.98 1.92
CA GLY A 68 11.71 -7.09 1.32
C GLY A 68 12.16 -6.88 -0.12
N GLY A 69 12.03 -5.69 -0.70
CA GLY A 69 12.60 -5.37 -2.01
C GLY A 69 12.00 -6.12 -3.20
N ALA A 70 10.78 -6.68 -3.07
CA ALA A 70 9.98 -7.04 -4.24
C ALA A 70 9.52 -5.72 -4.88
N LYS A 71 10.36 -5.20 -5.79
CA LYS A 71 10.07 -4.02 -6.59
C LYS A 71 8.90 -4.35 -7.50
N ASP A 72 7.70 -4.07 -7.05
CA ASP A 72 6.60 -3.80 -7.95
C ASP A 72 6.93 -2.50 -8.72
N PRO A 73 7.11 -2.55 -10.05
CA PRO A 73 7.45 -1.36 -10.83
C PRO A 73 6.25 -0.42 -11.06
N MET A 74 5.06 -0.68 -10.52
CA MET A 74 3.85 0.05 -10.89
C MET A 74 3.33 1.11 -9.90
N ILE A 75 3.87 1.21 -8.66
CA ILE A 75 3.49 2.30 -7.73
C ILE A 75 4.64 3.32 -7.61
N GLY A 76 4.75 4.15 -8.65
CA GLY A 76 5.58 5.35 -8.62
C GLY A 76 4.93 6.44 -7.76
N THR A 77 5.41 6.64 -6.54
CA THR A 77 6.10 7.87 -6.12
C THR A 77 6.30 7.90 -4.60
N PRO A 78 7.54 8.08 -4.11
CA PRO A 78 7.77 8.51 -2.75
C PRO A 78 7.51 10.02 -2.69
N ARG A 79 6.44 10.45 -2.00
CA ARG A 79 6.40 11.85 -1.53
C ARG A 79 7.42 11.98 -0.41
N ARG A 80 8.64 12.31 -0.83
CA ARG A 80 9.76 12.74 -0.02
C ARG A 80 9.28 13.87 0.89
N SER A 81 9.07 13.57 2.18
CA SER A 81 8.94 14.60 3.21
C SER A 81 10.31 15.22 3.43
N LEU A 82 10.69 16.16 2.56
CA LEU A 82 11.69 17.16 2.87
C LEU A 82 10.89 18.34 3.42
N ASN A 83 10.85 18.48 4.73
CA ASN A 83 10.59 19.79 5.31
C ASN A 83 11.78 20.15 6.21
N ASN A 84 12.68 20.92 5.62
CA ASN A 84 13.72 21.66 6.29
C ASN A 84 13.04 22.72 7.18
N GLN A 85 13.07 22.53 8.50
CA GLN A 85 12.95 23.67 9.40
C GLN A 85 14.34 24.25 9.59
N SER A 86 14.59 25.32 8.85
CA SER A 86 15.59 26.33 9.16
C SER A 86 15.38 26.80 10.60
N THR A 87 16.34 26.52 11.47
CA THR A 87 16.55 27.30 12.69
C THR A 87 18.04 27.62 12.76
N GLU A 88 18.43 28.65 12.02
CA GLU A 88 19.58 29.45 12.42
C GLU A 88 19.18 30.18 13.71
N LYS A 89 19.87 29.89 14.82
CA LYS A 89 20.15 30.85 15.91
C LYS A 89 21.09 30.20 16.93
N GLU A 90 22.35 30.60 16.86
CA GLU A 90 23.37 30.50 17.92
C GLU A 90 23.96 31.92 18.08
N PRO A 91 24.68 32.25 19.16
CA PRO A 91 24.21 32.40 20.54
C PRO A 91 24.48 33.84 21.05
N GLY A 92 23.68 34.33 21.99
CA GLY A 92 23.77 35.73 22.44
C GLY A 92 23.41 35.92 23.91
N GLU A 93 24.43 35.78 24.76
CA GLU A 93 24.77 36.66 25.88
C GLU A 93 23.79 36.83 27.08
N SER A 94 24.18 36.13 28.15
CA SER A 94 24.47 36.66 29.49
C SER A 94 23.50 37.64 30.18
N SER A 95 23.00 37.14 31.33
CA SER A 95 22.92 37.84 32.61
C SER A 95 21.94 39.01 32.75
N SER A 96 20.90 38.82 33.58
CA SER A 96 20.74 39.65 34.79
C SER A 96 19.58 39.17 35.68
N LYS A 97 19.99 38.64 36.83
CA LYS A 97 19.36 38.62 38.14
C LYS A 97 18.37 39.78 38.40
N SER A 98 17.17 39.49 38.90
CA SER A 98 16.33 40.34 39.78
C SER A 98 15.09 39.54 40.22
N LYS A 99 15.13 38.93 41.42
CA LYS A 99 14.41 39.36 42.63
C LYS A 99 12.89 39.36 42.51
N GLU A 100 12.28 38.37 43.19
CA GLU A 100 10.93 38.44 43.77
C GLU A 100 10.65 39.80 44.41
N PRO A 101 9.40 40.25 44.32
CA PRO A 101 8.70 40.49 45.58
C PRO A 101 7.32 39.84 45.59
N SER A 102 7.10 39.09 46.67
CA SER A 102 5.80 38.84 47.31
C SER A 102 4.82 40.01 47.16
N TYR A 103 3.59 39.74 46.72
CA TYR A 103 2.37 40.37 47.26
C TYR A 103 1.10 39.61 46.82
N ARG A 104 0.40 39.02 47.81
CA ARG A 104 -1.06 38.75 47.83
C ARG A 104 -1.78 40.10 48.00
N PRO A 105 -3.03 40.35 47.55
CA PRO A 105 -4.27 39.71 48.03
C PRO A 105 -5.30 39.51 46.88
N HIS A 106 -6.43 38.81 46.99
CA HIS A 106 -7.52 38.80 47.98
C HIS A 106 -8.13 37.40 48.12
#